data_AF-A0A6J6GYN0-F1
#
_entry.id   AF-A0A6J6GYN0-F1
#
_cell.length_a   1.000
_cell.length_b   1.000
_cell.length_c   1.000
_cell.angle_alpha   90.00
_cell.angle_beta   90.00
_cell.angle_gamma   90.00
#
_symmetry.space_group_name_H-M   'P 1'
#
loop_
_entity.id
_entity.type
_entity.pdbx_description
1 polymer ?
#
loop_
_entity_poly.entity_id
_entity_poly.type
_entity_poly.pdbx_seq_one_letter_code
_entity_poly.pdbx_strand_id
1 'polypeptide(L)'
;MAIESGAPIIPVAMFNTEKIQPTGTVIPKVMRVKMIFGEPMYFDGDSTDLQYLREVTDQIMSTIQEMSGQEYVDAYATKAKKTTEESED
;
A
#
# COMPACT_ATOMS: atom_id res chain seq x y z
N MET A 1 7.94 -11.83 -9.23
CA MET A 1 7.48 -10.85 -10.25
C MET A 1 8.40 -9.64 -10.37
N ALA A 2 8.42 -8.67 -9.45
CA ALA A 2 9.28 -7.48 -9.59
C ALA A 2 10.78 -7.82 -9.43
N ILE A 3 11.15 -8.41 -8.28
CA ILE A 3 12.53 -8.85 -7.97
C ILE A 3 13.07 -9.77 -9.07
N GLU A 4 12.33 -10.83 -9.42
CA GLU A 4 12.74 -11.79 -10.47
C GLU A 4 12.93 -11.19 -11.86
N SER A 5 12.22 -10.10 -12.16
CA SER A 5 12.31 -9.43 -13.47
C SER A 5 13.33 -8.28 -13.48
N GLY A 6 13.81 -7.84 -12.32
CA GLY A 6 14.60 -6.62 -12.18
C GLY A 6 13.84 -5.32 -12.49
N ALA A 7 12.52 -5.38 -12.65
CA ALA A 7 11.71 -4.21 -12.95
C ALA A 7 11.64 -3.24 -11.75
N PRO A 8 11.61 -1.92 -12.00
CA PRO A 8 11.48 -0.94 -10.93
C PRO A 8 10.12 -1.02 -10.26
N ILE A 9 10.10 -0.83 -8.95
CA ILE A 9 8.90 -0.60 -8.16
C ILE A 9 8.73 0.90 -7.97
N ILE A 10 7.59 1.45 -8.41
CA ILE A 10 7.28 2.87 -8.23
C ILE A 10 6.28 3.02 -7.07
N PRO A 11 6.69 3.57 -5.91
CA PRO A 11 5.76 3.84 -4.81
C PRO A 11 4.81 4.98 -5.20
N VAL A 12 3.53 4.85 -4.82
CA VAL A 12 2.49 5.83 -5.12
C VAL A 12 1.67 6.13 -3.88
N ALA A 13 1.63 7.41 -3.50
CA ALA A 13 0.74 7.90 -2.45
C ALA A 13 -0.54 8.48 -3.07
N MET A 14 -1.70 7.96 -2.66
CA MET A 14 -3.01 8.42 -3.11
C MET A 14 -3.70 9.21 -2.00
N PHE A 15 -4.42 10.26 -2.38
CA PHE A 15 -5.12 11.14 -1.44
C PHE A 15 -6.57 11.35 -1.86
N ASN A 16 -7.45 11.48 -0.86
CA ASN A 16 -8.89 11.72 -0.97
C ASN A 16 -9.70 10.57 -1.59
N THR A 17 -9.07 9.44 -1.92
CA THR A 17 -9.76 8.28 -2.48
C THR A 17 -10.77 7.71 -1.50
N GLU A 18 -10.41 7.69 -0.21
CA GLU A 18 -11.25 7.27 0.92
C GLU A 18 -12.48 8.16 1.10
N LYS A 19 -12.37 9.45 0.76
CA LYS A 19 -13.49 10.41 0.83
C LYS A 19 -14.39 10.32 -0.40
N ILE A 20 -13.82 9.97 -1.56
CA ILE A 20 -14.52 9.82 -2.84
C ILE A 20 -15.41 8.59 -2.81
N GLN A 21 -14.86 7.45 -2.36
CA GLN A 21 -15.57 6.19 -2.27
C GLN A 21 -15.36 5.57 -0.88
N PRO A 22 -16.09 6.05 0.14
CA PRO A 22 -16.07 5.41 1.45
C PRO A 22 -16.55 3.96 1.35
N THR A 23 -16.01 3.08 2.19
CA THR A 23 -16.45 1.68 2.29
C THR A 23 -17.96 1.61 2.48
N GLY A 24 -18.62 0.71 1.75
CA GLY A 24 -20.08 0.54 1.78
C GLY A 24 -20.88 1.54 0.93
N THR A 25 -20.24 2.55 0.34
CA THR A 25 -20.90 3.46 -0.61
C THR A 25 -20.91 2.83 -1.99
N VAL A 26 -21.99 2.97 -2.76
CA VAL A 26 -22.07 2.49 -4.17
C VAL A 26 -21.76 3.62 -5.16
N ILE A 27 -22.22 4.84 -4.89
CA ILE A 27 -22.06 5.99 -5.80
C ILE A 27 -20.94 6.91 -5.27
N PRO A 28 -19.83 7.11 -6.02
CA PRO A 28 -18.74 7.98 -5.60
C PRO A 28 -19.13 9.46 -5.59
N LYS A 29 -18.45 10.24 -4.75
CA LYS A 29 -18.51 11.71 -4.78
C LYS A 29 -17.56 12.25 -5.85
N VAL A 30 -18.01 13.23 -6.63
CA VAL A 30 -17.15 13.94 -7.59
C VAL A 30 -16.21 14.88 -6.83
N MET A 31 -14.96 14.45 -6.64
CA MET A 31 -13.90 15.25 -6.01
C MET A 31 -12.56 14.97 -6.69
N ARG A 32 -11.56 15.83 -6.44
CA ARG A 32 -10.23 15.70 -7.04
C ARG A 32 -9.37 14.68 -6.28
N VAL A 33 -8.94 13.64 -6.99
CA VAL A 33 -7.87 12.74 -6.54
C VAL A 33 -6.52 13.44 -6.70
N LYS A 34 -5.63 13.28 -5.72
CA LYS A 34 -4.22 13.64 -5.84
C LYS A 34 -3.40 12.35 -5.75
N MET A 35 -2.37 12.25 -6.58
CA MET A 35 -1.39 11.15 -6.57
C MET A 35 0.00 11.76 -6.55
N ILE A 36 0.90 11.17 -5.77
CA ILE A 36 2.33 11.49 -5.77
C ILE A 36 3.07 10.21 -6.10
N PHE A 37 3.87 10.25 -7.16
CA PHE A 37 4.77 9.18 -7.56
C PHE A 37 6.13 9.42 -6.90
N GLY A 38 6.70 8.38 -6.30
CA GLY A 38 8.03 8.42 -5.72
C GLY A 38 9.10 7.98 -6.70
N GLU A 39 10.35 8.00 -6.22
CA GLU A 39 11.50 7.55 -6.99
C GLU A 39 11.44 6.04 -7.26
N PRO A 40 11.93 5.56 -8.42
CA PRO A 40 12.02 4.13 -8.70
C PRO A 40 12.90 3.38 -7.70
N MET A 41 12.38 2.28 -7.16
CA MET A 41 13.11 1.38 -6.26
C MET A 41 13.47 0.08 -7.00
N TYR A 42 14.69 -0.42 -6.77
CA TYR A 42 15.23 -1.63 -7.40
C TYR A 42 15.67 -2.63 -6.34
N PHE A 43 15.43 -3.91 -6.59
CA PHE A 43 15.68 -5.00 -5.65
C PHE A 43 16.20 -6.22 -6.41
N ASP A 44 17.34 -6.75 -5.99
CA ASP A 44 18.11 -7.80 -6.69
C ASP A 44 18.39 -9.06 -5.86
N GLY A 45 17.86 -9.14 -4.63
CA GLY A 45 17.97 -10.32 -3.76
C GLY A 45 17.05 -11.49 -4.13
N ASP A 46 17.02 -12.50 -3.24
CA ASP A 46 16.31 -13.76 -3.47
C ASP A 46 14.80 -13.61 -3.22
N SER A 47 13.98 -13.77 -4.26
CA SER A 47 12.52 -13.71 -4.15
C SER A 47 11.92 -14.90 -3.39
N THR A 48 12.70 -15.93 -3.07
CA THR A 48 12.27 -17.09 -2.26
C THR A 48 12.59 -16.93 -0.78
N ASP A 49 13.42 -15.96 -0.40
CA ASP A 49 13.73 -15.65 0.99
C ASP A 49 12.64 -14.77 1.60
N LEU A 50 11.91 -15.34 2.57
CA LEU A 50 10.84 -14.64 3.28
C LEU A 50 11.32 -13.43 4.10
N GLN A 51 12.56 -13.45 4.60
CA GLN A 51 13.12 -12.32 5.33
C GLN A 51 13.41 -11.17 4.37
N TYR A 52 14.05 -11.47 3.24
CA TYR A 52 14.31 -10.47 2.20
C TYR A 52 13.00 -9.85 1.68
N LEU A 53 11.99 -10.66 1.38
CA LEU A 53 10.67 -10.15 0.96
C LEU A 53 10.03 -9.22 2.01
N ARG A 54 10.23 -9.50 3.29
CA ARG A 54 9.75 -8.66 4.37
C ARG A 54 10.49 -7.32 4.41
N GLU A 55 11.82 -7.34 4.33
CA GLU A 55 12.63 -6.13 4.29
C GLU A 55 12.28 -5.24 3.09
N VAL A 56 12.12 -5.83 1.90
CA VAL A 56 11.67 -5.13 0.69
C VAL A 56 10.30 -4.48 0.91
N THR A 57 9.37 -5.22 1.50
CA THR A 57 8.02 -4.71 1.79
C THR A 57 8.07 -3.54 2.79
N ASP A 58 8.81 -3.70 3.88
CA ASP A 58 8.95 -2.68 4.92
C ASP A 58 9.56 -1.38 4.34
N GLN A 59 10.54 -1.50 3.43
CA GLN A 59 11.15 -0.34 2.76
C GLN A 59 10.17 0.39 1.84
N ILE A 60 9.37 -0.36 1.05
CA ILE A 60 8.32 0.23 0.19
C ILE A 60 7.27 0.94 1.03
N MET A 61 6.82 0.30 2.12
CA MET A 61 5.80 0.85 3.00
C MET A 61 6.30 2.11 3.71
N SER A 62 7.55 2.12 4.21
CA SER A 62 8.16 3.31 4.81
C SER A 62 8.22 4.48 3.80
N THR A 63 8.59 4.19 2.56
CA THR A 63 8.66 5.21 1.50
C THR A 63 7.27 5.81 1.22
N ILE A 64 6.25 4.96 1.09
CA ILE A 64 4.86 5.42 0.90
C ILE A 64 4.37 6.19 2.13
N GLN A 65 4.73 5.78 3.34
CA GLN A 65 4.39 6.47 4.57
C GLN A 65 4.94 7.90 4.59
N GLU A 66 6.24 8.06 4.31
CA GLU A 66 6.89 9.37 4.23
C GLU A 66 6.26 10.26 3.16
N MET A 67 5.95 9.69 1.99
CA MET A 67 5.32 10.42 0.88
C MET A 67 3.87 10.84 1.16
N SER A 68 3.12 9.98 1.86
CA SER A 68 1.69 10.17 2.12
C SER A 68 1.42 10.97 3.40
N GLY A 69 2.34 10.94 4.36
CA GLY A 69 2.13 11.45 5.72
C GLY A 69 1.06 10.67 6.50
N GLN A 70 0.61 9.52 6.00
CA GLN A 70 -0.37 8.67 6.66
C GLN A 70 0.30 7.83 7.75
N GLU A 71 -0.42 7.53 8.82
CA GLU A 71 0.10 6.63 9.85
C GLU A 71 0.16 5.20 9.32
N TYR A 72 1.32 4.57 9.46
CA TYR A 72 1.47 3.15 9.20
C TYR A 72 0.75 2.35 10.28
N VAL A 73 -0.22 1.53 9.87
CA VAL A 73 -0.89 0.59 10.77
C VAL A 73 -0.23 -0.76 10.58
N ASP A 74 0.35 -1.31 11.64
CA ASP A 74 1.09 -2.58 11.65
C ASP A 74 0.17 -3.83 11.53
N ALA A 75 -0.95 -3.66 10.82
CA ALA A 75 -1.94 -4.67 10.52
C ALA A 75 -1.97 -4.89 9.01
N TYR A 76 -1.40 -6.01 8.58
CA TYR A 76 -1.60 -6.51 7.22
C TYR A 76 -3.10 -6.64 6.90
N ALA A 77 -3.49 -6.30 5.67
CA ALA A 77 -4.88 -6.28 5.20
C ALA A 77 -5.64 -7.60 5.45
N THR A 78 -4.94 -8.72 5.56
CA THR A 78 -5.51 -10.04 5.91
C THR A 78 -6.00 -10.13 7.36
N LYS A 79 -5.37 -9.42 8.31
CA LYS A 79 -5.89 -9.28 9.68
C LYS A 79 -6.99 -8.23 9.76
N ALA A 80 -6.84 -7.12 9.06
CA ALA A 80 -7.84 -6.04 9.06
C ALA A 80 -9.21 -6.50 8.52
N LYS A 81 -9.23 -7.33 7.46
CA LYS A 81 -10.49 -7.91 6.95
C LYS A 81 -11.21 -8.77 8.00
N LYS A 82 -10.49 -9.59 8.77
CA LYS A 82 -11.10 -10.41 9.83
C LYS A 82 -11.74 -9.56 10.93
N THR A 83 -11.08 -8.47 11.32
CA THR A 83 -11.61 -7.61 12.39
C THR A 83 -12.82 -6.79 11.95
N THR A 84 -12.91 -6.41 10.67
CA THR A 84 -14.11 -5.72 10.14
C THR A 84 -15.30 -6.68 10.04
N GLU A 85 -15.07 -7.95 9.67
CA GLU A 85 -16.12 -8.98 9.61
C GLU A 85 -16.66 -9.37 11.02
N GLU A 86 -15.83 -9.38 12.07
CA GLU A 86 -16.27 -9.72 13.44
C GLU A 86 -17.04 -8.58 14.16
N SER A 87 -17.03 -7.36 13.61
CA SER A 87 -17.76 -6.20 14.19
C SER A 87 -19.15 -5.97 13.59
N GLU A 88 -19.56 -6.81 12.63
CA GLU A 88 -20.84 -6.71 11.91
C GLU A 88 -21.78 -7.92 12.17
N ASP A 89 -21.49 -8.78 13.15
CA ASP A 89 -22.40 -9.82 13.68
C ASP A 89 -23.00 -9.46 15.06
#